data_AF-A0A1M7L1X3-F1
#
_entry.id   AF-A0A1M7L1X3-F1
#
_cell.length_a   1.000
_cell.length_b   1.000
_cell.length_c   1.000
_cell.angle_alpha   90.00
_cell.angle_beta   90.00
_cell.angle_gamma   90.00
#
_symmetry.space_group_name_H-M   'P 1'
#
loop_
_entity.id
_entity.type
_entity.pdbx_description
1 polymer ?
#
loop_
_entity_poly.entity_id
_entity_poly.type
_entity_poly.pdbx_seq_one_letter_code
_entity_poly.pdbx_strand_id
1 'polypeptide(L)' 'MTQTQTPPRSKCSGCLGCQRGRDLYLDAALDRLHQEGRYRTFIDIERRNGQFPHATWRRPDGTEQPITVWCGNDYL' A
#
# COMPACT_ATOMS: atom_id res chain seq x y z
N MET A 1 -13.26 47.94 -7.19
CA MET A 1 -14.02 47.18 -8.19
C MET A 1 -13.28 45.88 -8.47
N THR A 2 -13.51 44.87 -7.63
CA THR A 2 -12.77 43.60 -7.68
C THR A 2 -13.56 42.65 -8.58
N GLN A 3 -13.07 42.40 -9.78
CA GLN A 3 -13.70 41.44 -10.69
C GLN A 3 -13.20 40.03 -10.34
N THR A 4 -14.02 39.26 -9.65
CA THR A 4 -13.81 37.82 -9.45
C THR A 4 -14.21 37.11 -10.75
N GLN A 5 -13.24 36.86 -11.63
CA GLN A 5 -13.48 36.03 -12.82
C GLN A 5 -13.62 34.57 -12.37
N THR A 6 -14.81 34.01 -12.54
CA THR A 6 -15.10 32.58 -12.34
C THR A 6 -14.66 31.84 -13.61
N PRO A 7 -13.87 30.74 -13.52
CA PRO A 7 -13.46 30.01 -14.71
C PRO A 7 -14.66 29.30 -15.37
N PRO A 8 -14.67 29.15 -16.71
CA PRO A 8 -15.80 28.59 -17.42
C PRO A 8 -15.92 27.10 -17.12
N ARG A 9 -17.12 26.65 -16.73
CA ARG A 9 -17.44 25.23 -16.56
C ARG A 9 -17.25 24.52 -17.90
N SER A 10 -16.17 23.74 -18.03
CA SER A 10 -16.01 22.82 -19.14
C SER A 10 -17.05 21.72 -19.00
N LYS A 11 -17.95 21.68 -19.98
CA LYS A 11 -18.99 20.66 -20.12
C LYS A 11 -18.31 19.30 -20.30
N CYS A 12 -18.37 18.42 -19.30
CA CYS A 12 -18.12 16.99 -19.50
C CYS A 12 -19.30 16.38 -20.25
N SER A 13 -19.42 16.69 -21.54
CA SER A 13 -20.31 16.01 -22.47
C SER A 13 -19.62 14.71 -22.89
N GLY A 14 -19.97 13.59 -22.24
CA GLY A 14 -19.67 12.26 -22.78
C GLY A 14 -18.54 11.45 -22.11
N CYS A 15 -18.15 11.71 -20.87
CA CYS A 15 -17.16 10.86 -20.21
C CYS A 15 -17.81 9.59 -19.62
N LEU A 16 -17.71 8.47 -20.35
CA LEU A 16 -17.65 7.10 -19.80
C LEU A 16 -16.45 6.93 -18.82
N GLY A 17 -16.28 7.84 -17.86
CA GLY A 17 -14.97 8.10 -17.26
C GLY A 17 -14.95 8.73 -15.86
N CYS A 18 -16.09 8.79 -15.15
CA CYS A 18 -16.07 9.23 -13.74
C CYS A 18 -15.38 8.20 -12.80
N GLN A 19 -15.21 6.94 -13.26
CA GLN A 19 -14.46 5.92 -12.51
C GLN A 19 -12.93 6.05 -12.65
N ARG A 20 -12.41 6.53 -13.80
CA ARG A 20 -10.96 6.67 -14.08
C ARG A 20 -10.25 7.75 -13.25
N GLY A 21 -10.98 8.67 -12.63
CA GLY A 21 -10.38 9.72 -11.80
C GLY A 21 -9.89 9.23 -10.44
N ARG A 22 -10.50 8.16 -9.89
CA ARG A 22 -10.08 7.58 -8.61
C ARG A 22 -8.81 6.75 -8.75
N ASP A 23 -8.73 5.94 -9.80
CA ASP A 23 -7.57 5.07 -10.05
C ASP A 23 -6.30 5.92 -10.21
N LEU A 24 -6.37 6.99 -11.02
CA LEU A 24 -5.27 7.95 -11.19
C LEU A 24 -4.85 8.64 -9.88
N TYR A 25 -5.80 8.93 -9.00
CA TYR A 25 -5.50 9.53 -7.70
C TYR A 25 -4.82 8.52 -6.76
N LEU A 26 -5.25 7.26 -6.78
CA LEU A 26 -4.66 6.19 -5.98
C LEU A 26 -3.22 5.89 -6.43
N ASP A 27 -2.99 5.80 -7.74
CA ASP A 27 -1.65 5.59 -8.31
C ASP A 27 -0.69 6.71 -7.89
N ALA A 28 -1.12 7.97 -8.01
CA ALA A 28 -0.31 9.12 -7.59
C ALA A 28 -0.02 9.13 -6.07
N ALA A 29 -0.93 8.61 -5.25
CA ALA A 29 -0.71 8.47 -3.81
C ALA A 29 0.29 7.35 -3.49
N LEU A 30 0.23 6.23 -4.21
CA LEU A 30 1.19 5.13 -4.10
C LEU A 30 2.60 5.56 -4.53
N ASP A 31 2.71 6.28 -5.63
CA ASP A 31 3.99 6.80 -6.13
C ASP A 31 4.68 7.71 -5.11
N ARG A 32 3.90 8.52 -4.38
CA ARG A 32 4.45 9.35 -3.29
C ARG A 32 5.03 8.47 -2.18
N LEU A 33 4.35 7.40 -1.77
CA LEU A 33 4.87 6.48 -0.74
C LEU A 33 6.18 5.82 -1.19
N HIS A 34 6.30 5.49 -2.48
CA HIS A 34 7.54 4.97 -3.06
C HIS A 34 8.66 6.03 -3.07
N GLN A 35 8.37 7.25 -3.51
CA GLN A 35 9.33 8.37 -3.54
C GLN A 35 9.83 8.74 -2.15
N GLU A 36 8.96 8.67 -1.14
CA GLU A 36 9.27 8.95 0.26
C GLU A 36 9.96 7.80 0.98
N GLY A 37 10.13 6.63 0.33
CA GLY A 37 10.80 5.46 0.89
C GLY A 37 10.05 4.81 2.06
N ARG A 38 8.76 5.10 2.22
CA ARG A 38 7.93 4.59 3.34
C ARG A 38 6.89 3.55 2.91
N TYR A 39 6.93 3.14 1.66
CA TYR A 39 6.16 2.00 1.19
C TYR A 39 6.60 0.72 1.91
N ARG A 40 5.62 -0.09 2.36
CA ARG A 40 5.88 -1.25 3.22
C ARG A 40 5.73 -2.54 2.42
N THR A 41 6.74 -3.41 2.53
CA THR A 41 6.67 -4.79 2.05
C THR A 41 6.40 -5.69 3.24
N PHE A 42 5.28 -6.40 3.21
CA PHE A 42 4.94 -7.37 4.25
C PHE A 42 5.76 -8.64 4.08
N ILE A 43 6.18 -9.22 5.21
CA ILE A 43 6.87 -10.50 5.26
C ILE A 43 5.86 -11.54 5.74
N ASP A 44 5.61 -12.56 4.91
CA ASP A 44 4.66 -13.64 5.22
C ASP A 44 5.32 -14.70 6.09
N ILE A 45 4.96 -14.75 7.39
CA ILE A 45 5.58 -15.66 8.35
C ILE A 45 4.52 -16.46 9.10
N GLU A 46 4.80 -17.75 9.28
CA GLU A 46 3.97 -18.66 10.06
C GLU A 46 4.69 -19.01 11.36
N ARG A 47 4.20 -18.51 12.49
CA ARG A 47 4.74 -18.86 13.82
C ARG A 47 4.31 -20.28 14.21
N ARG A 48 5.24 -21.06 14.77
CA ARG A 48 4.94 -22.43 15.21
C ARG A 48 4.54 -22.45 16.68
N ASN A 49 3.31 -22.88 16.96
CA ASN A 49 2.81 -23.03 18.34
C ASN A 49 3.71 -24.02 19.12
N GLY A 50 4.13 -23.64 20.33
CA GLY A 50 5.02 -24.43 21.18
C GLY A 50 6.52 -24.38 20.80
N GLN A 51 6.88 -23.70 19.71
CA GLN A 51 8.28 -23.51 19.27
C GLN A 51 8.64 -22.01 19.16
N PHE A 52 8.12 -21.18 20.05
CA PHE A 52 8.47 -19.77 20.07
C PHE A 52 9.96 -19.58 20.42
N PRO A 53 10.66 -18.61 19.79
CA PRO A 53 10.19 -17.60 18.83
C PRO A 53 10.38 -17.98 17.34
N HIS A 54 10.42 -19.28 17.00
CA HIS A 54 10.65 -19.72 15.63
C HIS A 54 9.41 -19.59 14.73
N ALA A 55 9.64 -19.25 13.48
CA ALA A 55 8.62 -19.16 12.43
C ALA A 55 9.15 -19.71 11.10
N THR A 56 8.25 -20.05 10.19
CA THR A 56 8.56 -20.36 8.80
C THR A 56 8.23 -19.13 7.96
N TRP A 57 9.23 -18.55 7.29
CA TRP A 57 9.04 -17.50 6.31
C TRP A 57 8.68 -18.11 4.96
N ARG A 58 7.51 -17.72 4.43
CA ARG A 58 7.12 -18.04 3.05
C ARG A 58 7.59 -16.91 2.14
N ARG A 59 8.56 -17.23 1.30
CA ARG A 59 9.12 -16.27 0.36
C ARG A 59 8.18 -16.03 -0.83
N PRO A 60 8.28 -14.87 -1.49
CA PRO A 60 7.50 -14.58 -2.70
C PRO A 60 7.76 -15.56 -3.86
N ASP A 61 8.92 -16.23 -3.87
CA ASP A 61 9.28 -17.28 -4.83
C ASP A 61 8.62 -18.65 -4.55
N GLY A 62 7.83 -18.74 -3.48
CA GLY A 62 7.15 -19.97 -3.06
C GLY A 62 8.00 -20.88 -2.18
N THR A 63 9.25 -20.54 -1.88
CA THR A 63 10.11 -21.33 -0.99
C THR A 63 9.82 -21.03 0.48
N GLU A 64 10.09 -22.00 1.34
CA GLU A 64 9.97 -21.87 2.78
C GLU A 64 11.35 -21.82 3.45
N GLN A 65 11.51 -20.96 4.45
CA GLN A 65 12.73 -20.87 5.25
C GLN A 65 12.41 -20.80 6.75
N PRO A 66 13.04 -21.61 7.61
CA PRO A 66 12.96 -21.42 9.05
C PRO A 66 13.69 -20.14 9.48
N ILE A 67 13.04 -19.32 10.30
CA ILE A 67 13.54 -18.05 10.83
C ILE A 67 13.28 -17.94 12.33
N THR A 68 13.95 -16.98 12.98
CA THR A 68 13.72 -16.59 14.38
C THR A 68 13.12 -15.19 14.40
N VAL A 69 11.97 -15.02 15.05
CA VAL A 69 11.25 -13.74 15.11
C VAL A 69 11.78 -12.89 16.26
N TRP A 70 12.33 -11.71 15.95
CA TRP A 70 12.88 -10.76 16.93
C TRP A 70 12.05 -9.47 17.09
N CYS A 71 11.19 -9.17 16.12
CA CYS A 71 10.38 -7.94 16.08
C CYS A 71 8.91 -8.18 16.44
N GLY A 72 8.58 -9.33 17.04
CA GLY A 72 7.23 -9.63 17.50
C GLY A 72 6.86 -8.85 18.77
N ASN A 73 5.59 -8.51 18.90
CA ASN A 73 5.03 -7.89 20.12
C ASN A 73 4.41 -8.93 21.08
N ASP A 74 4.57 -10.22 20.79
CA ASP A 74 4.06 -11.31 21.62
C ASP A 74 5.13 -11.66 22.67
N TYR A 75 5.03 -10.98 23.80
CA TYR A 75 6.08 -10.95 24.83
C TYR A 75 5.98 -12.06 25.88
N LEU A 76 4.82 -12.71 26.03
CA LEU A 76 4.51 -13.69 27.08
C LEU A 76 4.01 -15.00 26.47
#